data_AF-A0A1R0GV52-F1
#
_entry.id   AF-A0A1R0GV52-F1
#
_cell.length_a   1.000
_cell.length_b   1.000
_cell.length_c   1.000
_cell.angle_alpha   90.00
_cell.angle_beta   90.00
_cell.angle_gamma   90.00
#
_symmetry.space_group_name_H-M   'P 1'
#
loop_
_entity.id
_entity.type
_entity.pdbx_description
1 polymer ?
#
loop_
_entity_poly.entity_id
_entity_poly.type
_entity_poly.pdbx_seq_one_letter_code
_entity_poly.pdbx_strand_id
1 'polypeptide(L)'
;MTLPAVFYTCSCSSQINKDDHFQLSHESKDDFSKLSLRADFPTQIHALPQLYYCKECKEIKCTSCTNIEPQIYSCPTCLFDVPPTSARSENNFCGRNCYGCPVCNHILVVVETSSVDSSNKDQTIITQSSTDRKYILLCTVCSWDSREIGWQFPKPTGLTGTHISFH
;
A
#
# COMPACT_ATOMS: atom_id res chain seq x y z
N MET A 1 -15.43 -30.60 12.83
CA MET A 1 -16.40 -30.69 11.71
C MET A 1 -15.87 -29.85 10.57
N THR A 2 -15.39 -30.48 9.49
CA THR A 2 -14.94 -29.79 8.28
C THR A 2 -16.14 -29.65 7.33
N LEU A 3 -16.49 -28.41 6.98
CA LEU A 3 -17.52 -28.15 5.96
C LEU A 3 -16.99 -28.57 4.58
N PRO A 4 -17.85 -29.08 3.69
CA PRO A 4 -17.45 -29.39 2.32
C PRO A 4 -17.03 -28.09 1.60
N ALA A 5 -15.85 -28.11 0.98
CA ALA A 5 -15.32 -26.99 0.21
C ALA A 5 -15.47 -27.26 -1.29
N VAL A 6 -16.12 -26.34 -2.00
CA VAL A 6 -16.23 -26.36 -3.47
C VAL A 6 -15.13 -25.47 -4.03
N PHE A 7 -14.40 -25.99 -5.01
CA PHE A 7 -13.33 -25.27 -5.67
C PHE A 7 -13.54 -25.20 -7.19
N TYR A 8 -12.93 -24.19 -7.80
CA TYR A 8 -13.09 -23.86 -9.21
C TYR A 8 -11.72 -23.80 -9.90
N THR A 9 -11.69 -24.07 -11.20
CA THR A 9 -10.47 -24.03 -12.01
C THR A 9 -10.57 -22.93 -13.06
N CYS A 10 -9.50 -22.16 -13.23
CA CYS A 10 -9.39 -21.17 -14.31
C CYS A 10 -8.71 -21.79 -15.55
N SER A 11 -9.18 -21.42 -16.75
CA SER A 11 -8.66 -21.92 -18.04
C SER A 11 -7.19 -21.57 -18.33
N CYS A 12 -6.53 -20.71 -17.52
CA CYS A 12 -5.09 -20.45 -17.67
C CYS A 12 -4.22 -21.70 -17.48
N SER A 13 -4.67 -22.67 -16.69
CA SER A 13 -4.00 -23.97 -16.57
C SER A 13 -3.82 -24.67 -17.91
N SER A 14 -4.75 -24.45 -18.85
CA SER A 14 -4.77 -25.12 -20.15
C SER A 14 -3.97 -24.36 -21.22
N GLN A 15 -3.57 -23.11 -20.97
CA GLN A 15 -2.81 -22.31 -21.93
C GLN A 15 -1.29 -22.45 -21.80
N ILE A 16 -0.79 -23.09 -20.74
CA ILE A 16 0.65 -23.39 -20.58
C ILE A 16 1.07 -24.52 -21.55
N ASN A 17 0.12 -25.24 -22.16
CA ASN A 17 0.35 -26.45 -22.94
C ASN A 17 -0.14 -26.35 -24.40
N LYS A 18 0.02 -25.18 -25.04
CA LYS A 18 -0.31 -25.00 -26.47
C LYS A 18 0.89 -25.15 -27.42
N ASP A 19 2.09 -25.36 -26.89
CA ASP A 19 3.29 -25.59 -27.70
C ASP A 19 3.68 -27.08 -27.85
N ASP A 20 3.03 -28.01 -27.14
CA ASP A 20 3.32 -29.44 -27.27
C ASP A 20 2.22 -30.21 -28.02
N HIS A 21 2.60 -30.59 -29.23
CA HIS A 21 1.86 -31.42 -30.17
C HIS A 21 1.83 -32.88 -29.66
N PHE A 22 0.76 -33.33 -28.99
CA PHE A 22 0.60 -34.77 -28.70
C PHE A 22 -0.81 -35.30 -28.97
N GLN A 23 -0.86 -36.34 -29.81
CA GLN A 23 -2.05 -36.98 -30.37
C GLN A 23 -2.87 -37.70 -29.29
N LEU A 24 -4.19 -37.49 -29.32
CA LEU A 24 -5.14 -38.32 -28.57
C LEU A 24 -5.13 -39.76 -29.10
N SER A 25 -5.04 -40.74 -28.19
CA SER A 25 -5.55 -42.09 -28.45
C SER A 25 -6.43 -42.59 -27.28
N HIS A 26 -7.62 -43.00 -27.70
CA HIS A 26 -8.63 -43.92 -27.17
C HIS A 26 -8.61 -44.46 -25.71
N GLU A 27 -9.81 -44.35 -25.11
CA GLU A 27 -10.51 -45.31 -24.23
C GLU A 27 -9.89 -45.74 -22.89
N SER A 28 -10.53 -45.34 -21.79
CA SER A 28 -11.42 -46.22 -20.97
C SER A 28 -12.09 -45.43 -19.84
N LYS A 29 -13.36 -45.76 -19.54
CA LYS A 29 -14.09 -45.32 -18.34
C LYS A 29 -13.44 -46.00 -17.13
N ASP A 30 -13.32 -45.27 -16.02
CA ASP A 30 -12.85 -45.72 -14.68
C ASP A 30 -11.43 -45.26 -14.27
N ASP A 31 -11.18 -43.94 -14.14
CA ASP A 31 -10.05 -43.47 -13.31
C ASP A 31 -10.16 -41.98 -12.90
N PHE A 32 -11.25 -41.59 -12.25
CA PHE A 32 -11.39 -40.23 -11.70
C PHE A 32 -10.46 -39.96 -10.50
N SER A 33 -9.95 -41.03 -9.87
CA SER A 33 -9.14 -40.95 -8.65
C SER A 33 -7.64 -40.79 -8.92
N LYS A 34 -7.14 -41.24 -10.08
CA LYS A 34 -5.72 -41.16 -10.45
C LYS A 34 -5.31 -39.87 -11.16
N LEU A 35 -6.26 -39.01 -11.52
CA LEU A 35 -6.00 -37.67 -12.04
C LEU A 35 -5.39 -36.72 -11.00
N SER A 36 -5.42 -37.08 -9.70
CA SER A 36 -4.83 -36.29 -8.62
C SER A 36 -3.32 -36.51 -8.42
N LEU A 37 -2.72 -37.53 -9.06
CA LEU A 37 -1.31 -37.91 -8.85
C LEU A 37 -0.41 -37.77 -10.10
N ARG A 38 -0.97 -37.43 -11.27
CA ARG A 38 -0.16 -37.00 -12.42
C ARG A 38 -0.02 -35.49 -12.39
N ALA A 39 1.09 -35.06 -11.79
CA ALA A 39 1.55 -33.69 -11.68
C ALA A 39 2.03 -33.09 -13.02
N ASP A 40 1.18 -33.08 -14.06
CA ASP A 40 1.52 -32.49 -15.36
C ASP A 40 0.49 -31.45 -15.86
N PHE A 41 -0.51 -31.08 -15.04
CA PHE A 41 -1.40 -29.95 -15.33
C PHE A 41 -1.47 -29.00 -14.13
N PRO A 42 -1.02 -27.74 -14.27
CA PRO A 42 -1.08 -26.76 -13.19
C PRO A 42 -2.50 -26.20 -13.10
N THR A 43 -3.46 -27.05 -12.73
CA THR A 43 -4.83 -26.59 -12.42
C THR A 43 -4.76 -25.79 -11.15
N GLN A 44 -4.56 -24.49 -11.27
CA GLN A 44 -4.63 -23.59 -10.13
C GLN A 44 -6.08 -23.60 -9.63
N ILE A 45 -6.26 -24.18 -8.45
CA ILE A 45 -7.54 -24.32 -7.79
C ILE A 45 -7.81 -23.01 -7.04
N HIS A 46 -8.98 -22.41 -7.26
CA HIS A 46 -9.35 -21.12 -6.67
C HIS A 46 -10.65 -21.23 -5.87
N ALA A 47 -10.74 -20.42 -4.81
CA ALA A 47 -12.01 -20.16 -4.15
C ALA A 47 -12.85 -19.20 -4.98
N LEU A 48 -14.19 -19.34 -4.95
CA LEU A 48 -15.11 -18.49 -5.71
C LEU A 48 -14.87 -16.97 -5.54
N PRO A 49 -14.56 -16.44 -4.34
CA PRO A 49 -14.35 -15.00 -4.15
C PRO A 49 -13.12 -14.42 -4.88
N GLN A 50 -12.21 -15.27 -5.37
CA GLN A 50 -10.99 -14.85 -6.07
C GLN A 50 -11.13 -14.91 -7.59
N LEU A 51 -12.35 -15.17 -8.09
CA LEU A 51 -12.64 -15.41 -9.49
C LEU A 51 -13.56 -14.32 -10.06
N TYR A 52 -13.35 -13.98 -11.32
CA TYR A 52 -14.13 -13.04 -12.09
C TYR A 52 -14.82 -13.75 -13.24
N TYR A 53 -16.02 -13.32 -13.62
CA TYR A 53 -16.71 -13.82 -14.81
C TYR A 53 -16.52 -12.87 -15.98
N CYS A 54 -15.87 -13.35 -17.04
CA CYS A 54 -15.74 -12.59 -18.29
C CYS A 54 -16.98 -12.78 -19.15
N LYS A 55 -17.77 -11.71 -19.36
CA LYS A 55 -19.00 -11.75 -20.16
C LYS A 55 -18.74 -12.04 -21.65
N GLU A 56 -17.63 -11.56 -22.19
CA GLU A 56 -17.27 -11.70 -23.60
C GLU A 56 -16.78 -13.12 -23.91
N CYS A 57 -15.87 -13.65 -23.10
CA CYS A 57 -15.35 -15.01 -23.24
C CYS A 57 -16.34 -16.09 -22.73
N LYS A 58 -17.35 -15.69 -21.94
CA LYS A 58 -18.30 -16.58 -21.25
C LYS A 58 -17.60 -17.64 -20.38
N GLU A 59 -16.53 -17.25 -19.71
CA GLU A 59 -15.73 -18.14 -18.87
C GLU A 59 -15.25 -17.43 -17.60
N ILE A 60 -14.86 -18.22 -16.61
CA ILE A 60 -14.29 -17.74 -15.35
C ILE A 60 -12.79 -17.45 -15.52
N LYS A 61 -12.34 -16.33 -14.96
CA LYS A 61 -10.96 -15.86 -14.96
C LYS A 61 -10.45 -15.66 -13.53
N CYS A 62 -9.23 -16.11 -13.24
CA CYS A 62 -8.56 -15.78 -11.99
C CYS A 62 -7.94 -14.39 -12.04
N THR A 63 -7.50 -13.88 -10.88
CA THR A 63 -6.81 -12.59 -10.74
C THR A 63 -5.60 -12.44 -11.67
N SER A 64 -4.91 -13.54 -11.99
CA SER A 64 -3.76 -13.53 -12.92
C SER A 64 -4.16 -13.42 -14.40
N CYS A 65 -5.39 -13.81 -14.76
CA CYS A 65 -5.91 -13.69 -16.12
C CYS A 65 -6.60 -12.36 -16.40
N THR A 66 -6.81 -11.55 -15.37
CA THR A 66 -7.49 -10.26 -15.45
C THR A 66 -6.49 -9.14 -15.25
N ASN A 67 -6.59 -8.09 -16.05
CA ASN A 67 -5.85 -6.87 -15.79
C ASN A 67 -6.61 -6.01 -14.77
N ILE A 68 -5.93 -5.63 -13.71
CA ILE A 68 -6.48 -4.73 -12.69
C ILE A 68 -5.87 -3.35 -12.94
N GLU A 69 -6.72 -2.39 -13.31
CA GLU A 69 -6.31 -1.00 -13.50
C GLU A 69 -6.82 -0.13 -12.34
N PRO A 70 -5.93 0.55 -11.60
CA PRO A 70 -6.35 1.43 -10.52
C PRO A 70 -7.03 2.69 -11.09
N GLN A 71 -8.30 2.90 -10.73
CA GLN A 71 -9.05 4.08 -11.16
C GLN A 71 -8.72 5.33 -10.33
N ILE A 72 -8.35 5.14 -9.06
CA ILE A 72 -8.10 6.23 -8.11
C ILE A 72 -7.06 5.80 -7.08
N TYR A 73 -6.22 6.75 -6.66
CA TYR A 73 -5.33 6.58 -5.51
C TYR A 73 -5.98 7.23 -4.30
N SER A 74 -5.85 6.64 -3.12
CA SER A 74 -6.32 7.23 -1.87
C SER A 74 -5.28 7.02 -0.78
N CYS A 75 -5.24 7.96 0.16
CA CYS A 75 -4.38 7.84 1.34
C CYS A 75 -5.10 6.99 2.41
N PRO A 76 -4.50 5.91 2.92
CA PRO A 76 -5.15 5.07 3.94
C PRO A 76 -5.30 5.79 5.29
N THR A 77 -4.54 6.86 5.52
CA THR A 77 -4.56 7.62 6.78
C THR A 77 -5.70 8.63 6.83
N CYS A 78 -5.84 9.45 5.79
CA CYS A 78 -6.86 10.50 5.77
C CYS A 78 -8.08 10.16 4.89
N LEU A 79 -8.05 9.03 4.18
CA LEU A 79 -9.10 8.53 3.29
C LEU A 79 -9.50 9.51 2.18
N PHE A 80 -8.60 10.45 1.86
CA PHE A 80 -8.79 11.35 0.73
C PHE A 80 -8.19 10.77 -0.54
N ASP A 81 -8.88 11.06 -1.64
CA ASP A 81 -8.41 10.79 -2.97
C ASP A 81 -7.18 11.64 -3.29
N VAL A 82 -6.20 10.99 -3.92
CA VAL A 82 -4.95 11.58 -4.36
C VAL A 82 -4.92 11.52 -5.88
N PRO A 83 -4.87 12.67 -6.57
CA PRO A 83 -4.73 12.69 -8.03
C PRO A 83 -3.46 11.95 -8.47
N PRO A 84 -3.49 11.18 -9.59
CA PRO A 84 -2.31 10.45 -10.08
C PRO A 84 -1.09 11.35 -10.34
N THR A 85 -1.31 12.61 -10.71
CA THR A 85 -0.23 13.61 -10.88
C THR A 85 0.47 13.92 -9.57
N SER A 86 -0.28 14.19 -8.51
CA SER A 86 0.23 14.44 -7.15
C SER A 86 0.92 13.21 -6.59
N ALA A 87 0.34 12.01 -6.77
CA ALA A 87 0.98 10.76 -6.35
C ALA A 87 2.36 10.58 -7.00
N ARG A 88 2.49 10.90 -8.29
CA ARG A 88 3.79 10.85 -8.99
C ARG A 88 4.76 11.93 -8.53
N SER A 89 4.32 13.18 -8.40
CA SER A 89 5.21 14.29 -8.01
C SER A 89 5.68 14.19 -6.56
N GLU A 90 4.87 13.61 -5.68
CA GLU A 90 5.16 13.45 -4.25
C GLU A 90 5.67 12.05 -3.91
N ASN A 91 6.11 11.23 -4.88
CA ASN A 91 6.62 9.86 -4.65
C ASN A 91 5.69 8.98 -3.79
N ASN A 92 4.38 9.07 -4.04
CA ASN A 92 3.30 8.40 -3.29
C ASN A 92 3.15 8.84 -1.82
N PHE A 93 3.75 9.97 -1.43
CA PHE A 93 3.45 10.61 -0.16
C PHE A 93 2.16 11.43 -0.25
N CYS A 94 1.45 11.54 0.87
CA CYS A 94 0.24 12.34 0.96
C CYS A 94 0.58 13.75 1.45
N GLY A 95 0.27 14.77 0.66
CA GLY A 95 0.45 16.18 1.00
C GLY A 95 -0.39 16.72 2.18
N ARG A 96 -1.21 15.88 2.84
CA ARG A 96 -2.00 16.25 4.04
C ARG A 96 -1.31 15.85 5.35
N ASN A 97 0.03 15.87 5.38
CA ASN A 97 0.84 15.50 6.55
C ASN A 97 0.54 14.10 7.13
N CYS A 98 0.18 13.14 6.30
CA CYS A 98 -0.14 11.78 6.75
C CYS A 98 1.13 10.93 6.91
N TYR A 99 1.95 11.25 7.91
CA TYR A 99 3.21 10.57 8.16
C TYR A 99 3.04 9.39 9.12
N GLY A 100 3.77 8.31 8.88
CA GLY A 100 3.84 7.15 9.78
C GLY A 100 5.08 7.23 10.68
N CYS A 101 4.92 6.86 11.94
CA CYS A 101 6.01 6.76 12.90
C CYS A 101 7.01 5.67 12.46
N PRO A 102 8.32 5.95 12.43
CA PRO A 102 9.32 4.97 12.01
C PRO A 102 9.49 3.80 13.00
N VAL A 103 8.98 3.91 14.21
CA VAL A 103 9.11 2.90 15.27
C VAL A 103 7.92 1.94 15.31
N CYS A 104 6.69 2.45 15.15
CA CYS A 104 5.47 1.67 15.36
C CYS A 104 4.42 1.83 14.24
N ASN A 105 4.75 2.52 13.14
CA ASN A 105 3.84 2.82 12.03
C ASN A 105 2.55 3.58 12.40
N HIS A 106 2.38 4.03 13.65
CA HIS A 106 1.24 4.87 14.04
C HIS A 106 1.33 6.25 13.38
N ILE A 107 0.18 6.87 13.12
CA ILE A 107 0.10 8.19 12.49
C ILE A 107 0.78 9.24 13.39
N LEU A 108 1.63 10.07 12.81
CA LEU A 108 2.29 11.17 13.50
C LEU A 108 1.40 12.42 13.49
N VAL A 109 1.42 13.16 14.60
CA VAL A 109 0.74 14.45 14.72
C VAL A 109 1.75 15.59 14.71
N VAL A 110 1.37 16.72 14.12
CA VAL A 110 2.19 17.94 14.12
C VAL A 110 1.90 18.72 15.40
N VAL A 111 2.92 19.03 16.17
CA VAL A 111 2.81 19.80 17.43
C VAL A 111 3.70 21.03 17.37
N GLU A 112 3.20 22.17 17.83
CA GLU A 112 3.99 23.40 17.99
C GLU A 112 4.83 23.32 19.27
N THR A 113 6.12 23.64 19.17
CA THR A 113 7.05 23.79 20.28
C THR A 113 7.59 25.22 20.31
N SER A 114 7.51 25.88 21.46
CA SER A 114 8.19 27.15 21.70
C SER A 114 9.65 26.88 22.06
N SER A 115 10.60 27.50 21.35
CA SER A 115 11.98 27.57 21.83
C SER A 115 12.01 28.53 23.02
N VAL A 116 11.92 28.00 24.23
CA VAL A 116 12.20 28.77 25.44
C VAL A 116 13.72 28.82 25.59
N ASP A 117 14.37 29.69 24.83
CA ASP A 117 15.78 30.02 25.06
C ASP A 117 15.87 30.66 26.46
N SER A 118 16.18 29.84 27.47
CA SER A 118 16.34 30.23 28.87
C SER A 118 17.69 30.91 29.11
N SER A 119 18.08 31.82 28.21
CA SER A 119 19.41 32.45 28.21
C SER A 119 19.36 33.91 27.74
N ASN A 120 18.63 34.76 28.45
CA ASN A 120 19.13 36.05 28.96
C ASN A 120 17.98 36.95 29.41
N LYS A 121 18.02 37.30 30.69
CA LYS A 121 17.48 38.57 31.18
C LYS A 121 18.37 39.66 30.58
N ASP A 122 17.86 40.46 29.64
CA ASP A 122 17.91 41.92 29.74
C ASP A 122 17.29 42.61 28.52
N GLN A 123 16.26 43.42 28.84
CA GLN A 123 15.94 44.74 28.30
C GLN A 123 15.58 44.93 26.81
N THR A 124 14.30 45.26 26.64
CA THR A 124 13.73 46.33 25.80
C THR A 124 14.24 46.49 24.36
N ILE A 125 13.38 46.19 23.39
CA ILE A 125 12.90 47.13 22.36
C ILE A 125 11.68 46.49 21.68
N ILE A 126 10.65 47.31 21.48
CA ILE A 126 9.43 46.97 20.74
C ILE A 126 9.80 46.89 19.26
N THR A 127 10.01 45.68 18.76
CA THR A 127 10.00 45.38 17.33
C THR A 127 9.25 44.06 17.17
N GLN A 128 8.37 44.01 16.18
CA GLN A 128 7.48 42.90 15.86
C GLN A 128 8.27 41.60 15.70
N SER A 129 8.52 40.88 16.79
CA SER A 129 9.21 39.61 16.79
C SER A 129 8.20 38.55 16.40
N SER A 130 8.33 38.07 15.16
CA SER A 130 7.82 36.75 14.77
C SER A 130 8.23 35.76 15.85
N THR A 131 7.28 35.33 16.69
CA THR A 131 7.49 34.21 17.59
C THR A 131 8.05 33.06 16.76
N ASP A 132 9.29 32.63 17.01
CA ASP A 132 9.96 31.54 16.30
C ASP A 132 9.28 30.21 16.68
N ARG A 133 8.10 29.99 16.11
CA ARG A 133 7.28 28.80 16.34
C ARG A 133 7.86 27.67 15.52
N LYS A 134 8.30 26.63 16.21
CA LYS A 134 8.83 25.43 15.57
C LYS A 134 7.79 24.32 15.67
N TYR A 135 7.72 23.48 14.67
CA TYR A 135 6.79 22.36 14.61
C TYR A 135 7.58 21.06 14.57
N ILE A 136 7.10 20.04 15.27
CA ILE A 136 7.69 18.70 15.30
C ILE A 136 6.63 17.66 14.97
N LEU A 137 7.06 16.48 14.53
CA LEU A 137 6.20 15.31 14.43
C LEU A 137 6.30 14.50 15.73
N LEU A 138 5.16 14.13 16.29
CA LEU A 138 5.05 13.36 17.53
C LEU A 138 4.22 12.10 17.31
N CYS A 139 4.71 10.97 17.81
CA CYS A 139 3.93 9.75 17.93
C CYS A 139 3.24 9.67 19.30
N THR A 140 1.92 9.54 19.31
CA THR A 140 1.13 9.43 20.55
C THR A 140 1.18 8.04 21.19
N VAL A 141 1.74 7.04 20.51
CA VAL A 141 1.77 5.64 20.96
C VAL A 141 3.11 5.28 21.59
N CYS A 142 4.21 5.53 20.89
CA CYS A 142 5.56 5.18 21.36
C CYS A 142 6.38 6.37 21.86
N SER A 143 5.78 7.56 21.90
CA SER A 143 6.41 8.83 22.31
C SER A 143 7.61 9.27 21.48
N TRP A 144 7.89 8.63 20.34
CA TRP A 144 8.90 9.07 19.38
C TRP A 144 8.58 10.48 18.87
N ASP A 145 9.61 11.32 18.74
CA ASP A 145 9.48 12.64 18.14
C ASP A 145 10.60 12.96 17.13
N SER A 146 10.30 13.85 16.19
CA SER A 146 11.21 14.17 15.08
C SER A 146 12.50 14.89 15.50
N ARG A 147 12.60 15.39 16.74
CA ARG A 147 13.84 16.00 17.26
C ARG A 147 14.91 14.94 17.49
N GLU A 148 14.55 13.68 17.70
CA GLU A 148 15.53 12.57 17.81
C GLU A 148 16.41 12.45 16.56
N ILE A 149 15.90 12.89 15.39
CA ILE A 149 16.62 12.95 14.12
C ILE A 149 16.91 14.38 13.67
N GLY A 150 16.77 15.36 14.57
CA GLY A 150 17.07 16.76 14.31
C GLY A 150 16.06 17.50 13.44
N TRP A 151 14.87 16.94 13.18
CA TRP A 151 13.87 17.58 12.33
C TRP A 151 12.95 18.50 13.13
N GLN A 152 12.98 19.78 12.76
CA GLN A 152 12.07 20.82 13.22
C GLN A 152 11.67 21.66 12.03
N PHE A 153 10.39 22.02 11.96
CA PHE A 153 9.82 22.69 10.81
C PHE A 153 9.37 24.11 11.17
N PRO A 154 9.55 25.10 10.28
CA PRO A 154 9.09 26.47 10.52
C PRO A 154 7.58 26.64 10.25
N LYS A 155 6.96 25.66 9.59
CA LYS A 155 5.54 25.67 9.22
C LYS A 155 4.91 24.32 9.58
N PRO A 156 3.61 24.28 9.92
CA PRO A 156 2.92 23.05 10.27
C PRO A 156 2.59 22.17 9.05
N THR A 157 2.76 22.67 7.83
CA THR A 157 2.37 22.01 6.57
C THR A 157 3.48 22.10 5.53
N GLY A 158 3.45 21.21 4.52
CA GLY A 158 4.37 21.27 3.37
C GLY A 158 5.69 20.52 3.59
N LEU A 159 5.70 19.51 4.46
CA LEU A 159 6.92 18.74 4.77
C LEU A 159 7.27 17.75 3.64
N THR A 160 6.35 17.51 2.70
CA THR A 160 6.55 16.63 1.53
C THR A 160 7.43 17.23 0.43
N GLY A 161 7.77 18.53 0.50
CA GLY A 161 8.59 19.21 -0.52
C GLY A 161 9.97 19.67 -0.04
N THR A 162 10.26 19.58 1.26
CA THR A 162 11.61 19.81 1.77
C THR A 162 12.41 18.56 1.51
N HIS A 163 13.30 18.62 0.52
CA HIS A 163 14.41 17.68 0.40
C HIS A 163 15.07 17.60 1.78
N ILE A 164 14.82 16.51 2.49
CA ILE A 164 15.51 16.19 3.73
C ILE A 164 16.92 15.84 3.30
N SER A 165 17.74 16.87 3.10
CA SER A 165 19.17 16.70 2.91
C SER A 165 19.73 16.23 4.24
N PHE A 166 19.98 14.92 4.33
CA PHE A 166 20.87 14.37 5.33
C PHE A 166 22.22 15.07 5.15
N HIS A 167 22.66 15.81 6.18
CA HIS A 167 24.02 16.33 6.26
C HIS A 167 24.74 15.66 7.43
#